data_AF-A0A0F9FSE5-F1
#
_entry.id   AF-A0A0F9FSE5-F1
#
_cell.length_a   1.000
_cell.length_b   1.000
_cell.length_c   1.000
_cell.angle_alpha   90.00
_cell.angle_beta   90.00
_cell.angle_gamma   90.00
#
_symmetry.space_group_name_H-M   'P 1'
#
loop_
_entity.id
_entity.type
_entity.pdbx_description
1 polymer ?
#
loop_
_entity_poly.entity_id
_entity_poly.type
_entity_poly.pdbx_seq_one_letter_code
_entity_poly.pdbx_strand_id
1 'polypeptide(L)'
;NSLNIANEEIYEILDKMIGELSEVFRSEYFHIGADESFDVGKVNSRQYIEDVGIANAYLKHYKKVYEIVRKYGYKKVIIYHDILYKFKEVLKGLPTDIIIMYWQYHTKKNHPILDKIENFEFPIIVSPSIMDYNRIFPSIAKSEQNIMNLIKYGNKKDVIGEVTSSWGDYRNKEIRENRIYGFTFSAMVGWDPTKEVNTLKFWKALFIHFFGINDRRLIEIFSKFRLIQDRKSLHTRPSGYYNHFFAHPFNKNTTKYKKNMKTKGFRNLIAEMDELIKKCGELEEIVLKNKINIINLAFIAKHIRFYCKKRLNSKKNVKINFKKTKKDQKDRMVQEIEALKEELTDLLEEYEELWLKCSKKEGFKYIKQKYLWLIKFYDEKIHEIKSNIQWHDPNIPSELIYLDSDDIHKVYSTNYKKLIYIDDDVDQAYLQVIAGCFSKIYINDKDLGHVITRRTLNYVGIEKNIQIINIKKALHKGENLINIENTDYIGGVGPINIFGTIKFKSGKSIQVKTDKTWLGSKGDKNEWNKVKSFGKPPKATGGLNYPDFENNIPSNADDSMPFLNTLISRLSKKYFWFVKLIVRLFNRYDNLE
;
A
#
# COMPACT_ATOMS: atom_id res chain seq x y z
N ASN A 1 -14.90 0.95 -4.63
CA ASN A 1 -13.93 1.67 -5.48
C ASN A 1 -14.62 2.16 -6.71
N SER A 2 -15.44 1.35 -7.37
CA SER A 2 -16.23 1.84 -8.50
C SER A 2 -17.50 2.55 -8.02
N LEU A 3 -17.89 3.62 -8.73
CA LEU A 3 -19.22 4.21 -8.61
C LEU A 3 -20.27 3.17 -9.01
N ASN A 4 -21.45 3.21 -8.38
CA ASN A 4 -22.53 2.30 -8.76
C ASN A 4 -23.17 2.78 -10.06
N ILE A 5 -22.73 2.24 -11.20
CA ILE A 5 -23.23 2.64 -12.53
C ILE A 5 -24.71 2.32 -12.78
N ALA A 6 -25.35 1.57 -11.88
CA ALA A 6 -26.80 1.34 -11.87
C ALA A 6 -27.59 2.45 -11.16
N ASN A 7 -26.93 3.30 -10.36
CA ASN A 7 -27.56 4.46 -9.72
C ASN A 7 -27.36 5.70 -10.59
N GLU A 8 -28.45 6.33 -11.02
CA GLU A 8 -28.42 7.52 -11.87
C GLU A 8 -27.93 8.78 -11.11
N GLU A 9 -28.08 8.83 -9.78
CA GLU A 9 -27.60 9.97 -8.96
C GLU A 9 -26.08 10.19 -9.05
N ILE A 10 -25.30 9.17 -9.45
CA ILE A 10 -23.85 9.35 -9.63
C ILE A 10 -23.55 10.38 -10.72
N TYR A 11 -24.43 10.53 -11.71
CA TYR A 11 -24.21 11.46 -12.82
C TYR A 11 -24.44 12.90 -12.39
N GLU A 12 -25.34 13.17 -11.44
CA GLU A 12 -25.50 14.49 -10.83
C GLU A 12 -24.25 14.89 -10.03
N ILE A 13 -23.68 13.93 -9.29
CA ILE A 13 -22.43 14.14 -8.55
C ILE A 13 -21.29 14.43 -9.54
N LEU A 14 -21.15 13.63 -10.61
CA LEU A 14 -20.12 13.82 -11.62
C LEU A 14 -20.30 15.16 -12.37
N ASP A 15 -21.52 15.52 -12.74
CA ASP A 15 -21.84 16.82 -13.37
C ASP A 15 -21.38 17.98 -12.50
N LYS A 16 -21.76 17.97 -11.21
CA LYS A 16 -21.33 19.00 -10.27
C LYS A 16 -19.81 19.05 -10.09
N MET A 17 -19.16 17.90 -9.86
CA MET A 17 -17.70 17.86 -9.65
C MET A 17 -16.92 18.32 -10.88
N ILE A 18 -17.33 17.90 -12.08
CA ILE A 18 -16.70 18.31 -13.33
C ILE A 18 -16.97 19.78 -13.62
N GLY A 19 -18.17 20.27 -13.31
CA GLY A 19 -18.52 21.69 -13.38
C GLY A 19 -17.63 22.57 -12.49
N GLU A 20 -17.46 22.19 -11.22
CA GLU A 20 -16.56 22.89 -10.29
C GLU A 20 -15.11 22.92 -10.82
N LEU A 21 -14.63 21.84 -11.44
CA LEU A 21 -13.29 21.82 -12.06
C LEU A 21 -13.20 22.76 -13.27
N SER A 22 -14.27 22.91 -14.06
CA SER A 22 -14.30 23.78 -15.24
C SER A 22 -14.24 25.27 -14.89
N GLU A 23 -14.72 25.66 -13.71
CA GLU A 23 -14.64 27.04 -13.21
C GLU A 23 -13.22 27.41 -12.76
N VAL A 24 -12.47 26.42 -12.26
CA VAL A 24 -11.14 26.62 -11.67
C VAL A 24 -10.01 26.43 -12.68
N PHE A 25 -10.14 25.49 -13.62
CA PHE A 25 -9.07 25.10 -14.54
C PHE A 25 -9.43 25.36 -16.00
N ARG A 26 -8.55 26.09 -16.70
CA ARG A 26 -8.64 26.28 -18.16
C ARG A 26 -7.82 25.21 -18.87
N SER A 27 -8.49 24.28 -19.54
CA SER A 27 -7.88 23.23 -20.36
C SER A 27 -8.87 22.79 -21.44
N GLU A 28 -8.37 22.47 -22.62
CA GLU A 28 -9.19 21.78 -23.63
C GLU A 28 -9.32 20.27 -23.35
N TYR A 29 -8.45 19.72 -22.49
CA TYR A 29 -8.38 18.31 -22.16
C TYR A 29 -9.00 17.99 -20.81
N PHE A 30 -9.68 16.86 -20.71
CA PHE A 30 -10.15 16.27 -19.46
C PHE A 30 -9.98 14.75 -19.47
N HIS A 31 -9.30 14.21 -18.46
CA HIS A 31 -9.06 12.78 -18.32
C HIS A 31 -10.07 12.17 -17.34
N ILE A 32 -10.97 11.31 -17.82
CA ILE A 32 -12.05 10.73 -17.00
C ILE A 32 -11.61 9.53 -16.16
N GLY A 33 -10.42 9.00 -16.42
CA GLY A 33 -9.88 7.84 -15.71
C GLY A 33 -10.51 6.55 -16.24
N ALA A 34 -11.37 5.96 -15.42
CA ALA A 34 -12.11 4.71 -15.68
C ALA A 34 -11.26 3.42 -15.78
N ASP A 35 -10.06 3.43 -15.21
CA ASP A 35 -9.20 2.26 -15.04
C ASP A 35 -9.65 1.35 -13.88
N GLU A 36 -9.16 0.11 -13.88
CA GLU A 36 -9.20 -0.83 -12.75
C GLU A 36 -10.58 -1.10 -12.09
N SER A 37 -11.68 -0.84 -12.80
CA SER A 37 -13.07 -1.00 -12.33
C SER A 37 -13.57 -2.46 -12.31
N PHE A 38 -12.71 -3.40 -11.91
CA PHE A 38 -12.95 -4.85 -11.95
C PHE A 38 -14.09 -5.36 -11.05
N ASP A 39 -14.67 -4.52 -10.20
CA ASP A 39 -15.80 -4.83 -9.32
C ASP A 39 -17.17 -4.37 -9.86
N VAL A 40 -17.22 -3.69 -11.01
CA VAL A 40 -18.48 -3.37 -11.69
C VAL A 40 -19.20 -4.66 -12.11
N GLY A 41 -20.53 -4.67 -11.98
CA GLY A 41 -21.37 -5.86 -12.17
C GLY A 41 -21.51 -6.75 -10.93
N LYS A 42 -20.95 -6.32 -9.81
CA LYS A 42 -21.14 -6.98 -8.52
C LYS A 42 -22.11 -6.18 -7.65
N VAL A 43 -22.79 -6.89 -6.76
CA VAL A 43 -23.63 -6.33 -5.67
C VAL A 43 -24.65 -5.33 -6.21
N ASN A 44 -24.52 -4.04 -5.89
CA ASN A 44 -25.49 -2.99 -6.22
C ASN A 44 -25.68 -2.78 -7.73
N SER A 45 -24.70 -3.16 -8.56
CA SER A 45 -24.80 -3.07 -10.02
C SER A 45 -25.15 -4.40 -10.68
N ARG A 46 -25.30 -5.48 -9.91
CA ARG A 46 -25.45 -6.84 -10.44
C ARG A 46 -26.69 -6.99 -11.32
N GLN A 47 -27.86 -6.66 -10.79
CA GLN A 47 -29.13 -6.81 -11.53
C GLN A 47 -29.09 -6.02 -12.83
N TYR A 48 -28.66 -4.76 -12.75
CA TYR A 48 -28.50 -3.90 -13.92
C TYR A 48 -27.55 -4.48 -14.98
N ILE A 49 -26.45 -5.12 -14.57
CA ILE A 49 -25.54 -5.80 -15.50
C ILE A 49 -26.14 -7.09 -16.07
N GLU A 50 -26.92 -7.84 -15.30
CA GLU A 50 -27.66 -9.02 -15.78
C GLU A 50 -28.70 -8.62 -16.84
N ASP A 51 -29.36 -7.48 -16.67
CA ASP A 51 -30.39 -6.97 -17.59
C ASP A 51 -29.80 -6.37 -18.89
N VAL A 52 -28.74 -5.57 -18.78
CA VAL A 52 -28.22 -4.75 -19.90
C VAL A 52 -26.98 -5.36 -20.57
N GLY A 53 -26.26 -6.23 -19.85
CA GLY A 53 -24.95 -6.74 -20.24
C GLY A 53 -23.80 -5.78 -19.90
N ILE A 54 -22.69 -6.33 -19.42
CA ILE A 54 -21.56 -5.54 -18.89
C ILE A 54 -20.94 -4.58 -19.92
N ALA A 55 -20.82 -5.00 -21.18
CA ALA A 55 -20.24 -4.19 -22.24
C ALA A 55 -21.10 -2.94 -22.53
N ASN A 56 -22.41 -3.12 -22.67
CA ASN A 56 -23.36 -2.03 -22.89
C ASN A 56 -23.47 -1.10 -21.69
N ALA A 57 -23.39 -1.65 -20.47
CA ALA A 57 -23.38 -0.85 -19.26
C ALA A 57 -22.14 0.07 -19.17
N TYR A 58 -20.94 -0.45 -19.48
CA TYR A 58 -19.74 0.38 -19.59
C TYR A 58 -19.88 1.43 -20.68
N LEU A 59 -20.35 1.04 -21.87
CA LEU A 59 -20.55 1.98 -22.98
C LEU A 59 -21.51 3.12 -22.61
N LYS A 60 -22.65 2.80 -21.98
CA LYS A 60 -23.62 3.81 -21.50
C LYS A 60 -22.99 4.72 -20.47
N HIS A 61 -22.24 4.17 -19.51
CA HIS A 61 -21.54 4.97 -18.50
C HIS A 61 -20.52 5.92 -19.14
N TYR A 62 -19.65 5.41 -20.03
CA TYR A 62 -18.63 6.23 -20.68
C TYR A 62 -19.24 7.33 -21.56
N LYS A 63 -20.34 7.06 -22.27
CA LYS A 63 -21.07 8.09 -23.05
C LYS A 63 -21.64 9.19 -22.15
N LYS A 64 -22.30 8.83 -21.05
CA LYS A 64 -22.83 9.82 -20.09
C LYS A 64 -21.74 10.71 -19.51
N VAL A 65 -20.62 10.12 -19.08
CA VAL A 65 -19.50 10.91 -18.55
C VAL A 65 -18.87 11.77 -19.64
N TYR A 66 -18.73 11.26 -20.86
CA TYR A 66 -18.27 12.04 -22.01
C TYR A 66 -19.18 13.26 -22.27
N GLU A 67 -20.51 13.07 -22.30
CA GLU A 67 -21.48 14.15 -22.52
C GLU A 67 -21.40 15.22 -21.43
N ILE A 68 -21.28 14.83 -20.15
CA ILE A 68 -21.05 15.74 -19.03
C ILE A 68 -19.77 16.55 -19.24
N VAL A 69 -18.66 15.89 -19.57
CA VAL A 69 -17.38 16.57 -19.83
C VAL A 69 -17.51 17.56 -20.99
N ARG A 70 -18.18 17.19 -22.08
CA ARG A 70 -18.41 18.07 -23.23
C ARG A 70 -19.31 19.26 -22.90
N LYS A 71 -20.33 19.09 -22.07
CA LYS A 71 -21.23 20.15 -21.59
C LYS A 71 -20.45 21.31 -20.95
N TYR A 72 -19.37 21.02 -20.23
CA TYR A 72 -18.51 22.02 -19.59
C TYR A 72 -17.38 22.57 -20.48
N GLY A 73 -17.43 22.32 -21.79
CA GLY A 73 -16.55 22.96 -22.78
C GLY A 73 -15.20 22.26 -23.02
N TYR A 74 -14.91 21.14 -22.34
CA TYR A 74 -13.73 20.33 -22.64
C TYR A 74 -13.86 19.71 -24.04
N LYS A 75 -12.84 19.89 -24.89
CA LYS A 75 -12.86 19.44 -26.29
C LYS A 75 -12.20 18.07 -26.50
N LYS A 76 -11.32 17.65 -25.59
CA LYS A 76 -10.50 16.44 -25.70
C LYS A 76 -10.69 15.58 -24.46
N VAL A 77 -11.51 14.54 -24.59
CA VAL A 77 -11.78 13.60 -23.49
C VAL A 77 -10.79 12.45 -23.57
N ILE A 78 -10.13 12.12 -22.45
CA ILE A 78 -9.14 11.05 -22.36
C ILE A 78 -9.66 9.94 -21.43
N ILE A 79 -9.53 8.68 -21.84
CA ILE A 79 -9.93 7.50 -21.06
C ILE A 79 -8.81 6.44 -21.03
N TYR A 80 -8.66 5.73 -19.91
CA TYR A 80 -7.73 4.60 -19.84
C TYR A 80 -8.23 3.38 -20.62
N HIS A 81 -7.30 2.67 -21.25
CA HIS A 81 -7.62 1.55 -22.13
C HIS A 81 -8.00 0.22 -21.44
N ASP A 82 -7.56 -0.03 -20.19
CA ASP A 82 -7.41 -1.37 -19.60
C ASP A 82 -8.72 -2.12 -19.32
N ILE A 83 -9.83 -1.39 -19.21
CA ILE A 83 -11.17 -1.98 -19.11
C ILE A 83 -11.82 -2.06 -20.50
N LEU A 84 -11.83 -0.94 -21.23
CA LEU A 84 -12.58 -0.82 -22.49
C LEU A 84 -12.08 -1.76 -23.59
N TYR A 85 -10.77 -2.05 -23.68
CA TYR A 85 -10.20 -2.84 -24.79
C TYR A 85 -10.71 -4.29 -24.83
N LYS A 86 -11.32 -4.75 -23.73
CA LYS A 86 -11.90 -6.09 -23.58
C LYS A 86 -13.24 -6.24 -24.30
N PHE A 87 -13.93 -5.14 -24.59
CA PHE A 87 -15.29 -5.15 -25.13
C PHE A 87 -15.33 -4.49 -26.52
N LYS A 88 -15.67 -5.29 -27.54
CA LYS A 88 -15.73 -4.82 -28.93
C LYS A 88 -16.87 -3.82 -29.12
N GLU A 89 -17.96 -4.00 -28.38
CA GLU A 89 -19.13 -3.13 -28.33
C GLU A 89 -18.74 -1.73 -27.84
N VAL A 90 -17.89 -1.65 -26.81
CA VAL A 90 -17.39 -0.37 -26.30
C VAL A 90 -16.51 0.31 -27.34
N LEU A 91 -15.53 -0.41 -27.91
CA LEU A 91 -14.63 0.14 -28.93
C LEU A 91 -15.36 0.57 -30.21
N LYS A 92 -16.49 -0.03 -30.56
CA LYS A 92 -17.32 0.41 -31.70
C LYS A 92 -18.28 1.54 -31.36
N GLY A 93 -18.70 1.63 -30.10
CA GLY A 93 -19.76 2.53 -29.67
C GLY A 93 -19.29 3.87 -29.11
N LEU A 94 -18.03 3.95 -28.66
CA LEU A 94 -17.47 5.18 -28.09
C LEU A 94 -17.42 6.32 -29.12
N PRO A 95 -17.51 7.60 -28.70
CA PRO A 95 -17.24 8.75 -29.57
C PRO A 95 -15.85 8.63 -30.20
N THR A 96 -15.76 8.81 -31.52
CA THR A 96 -14.50 8.60 -32.28
C THR A 96 -13.41 9.62 -31.95
N ASP A 97 -13.78 10.77 -31.37
CA ASP A 97 -12.83 11.81 -30.96
C ASP A 97 -12.27 11.61 -29.54
N ILE A 98 -12.69 10.55 -28.83
CA ILE A 98 -12.13 10.22 -27.52
C ILE A 98 -10.69 9.74 -27.65
N ILE A 99 -9.80 10.25 -26.78
CA ILE A 99 -8.39 9.87 -26.76
C ILE A 99 -8.23 8.66 -25.85
N ILE A 100 -7.67 7.57 -26.37
CA ILE A 100 -7.36 6.38 -25.58
C ILE A 100 -5.94 6.51 -25.00
N MET A 101 -5.82 6.48 -23.67
CA MET A 101 -4.53 6.40 -22.99
C MET A 101 -4.11 4.94 -22.78
N TYR A 102 -3.11 4.51 -23.55
CA TYR A 102 -2.49 3.20 -23.45
C TYR A 102 -1.33 3.20 -22.44
N TRP A 103 -1.59 2.78 -21.20
CA TRP A 103 -0.57 2.66 -20.17
C TRP A 103 0.07 1.27 -20.15
N GLN A 104 1.40 1.20 -20.08
CA GLN A 104 2.11 -0.06 -19.93
C GLN A 104 3.48 0.14 -19.28
N TYR A 105 3.73 -0.56 -18.17
CA TYR A 105 4.91 -0.33 -17.33
C TYR A 105 5.91 -1.48 -17.33
N HIS A 106 5.70 -2.51 -18.14
CA HIS A 106 6.74 -3.51 -18.37
C HIS A 106 7.78 -3.02 -19.39
N THR A 107 8.96 -3.62 -19.38
CA THR A 107 10.06 -3.26 -20.29
C THR A 107 10.05 -4.02 -21.62
N LYS A 108 8.97 -4.73 -21.97
CA LYS A 108 8.86 -5.43 -23.25
C LYS A 108 8.78 -4.44 -24.42
N LYS A 109 9.20 -4.89 -25.60
CA LYS A 109 9.21 -4.09 -26.84
C LYS A 109 7.91 -4.18 -27.64
N ASN A 110 7.10 -5.20 -27.40
CA ASN A 110 5.86 -5.46 -28.13
C ASN A 110 4.63 -5.11 -27.30
N HIS A 111 3.59 -4.60 -27.96
CA HIS A 111 2.38 -4.07 -27.32
C HIS A 111 1.10 -4.51 -28.08
N PRO A 112 0.72 -5.80 -28.05
CA PRO A 112 -0.39 -6.34 -28.85
C PRO A 112 -1.76 -5.74 -28.50
N ILE A 113 -1.94 -5.23 -27.27
CA ILE A 113 -3.17 -4.53 -26.88
C ILE A 113 -3.29 -3.20 -27.62
N LEU A 114 -2.18 -2.49 -27.81
CA LEU A 114 -2.16 -1.26 -28.59
C LEU A 114 -2.53 -1.54 -30.05
N ASP A 115 -1.95 -2.57 -30.67
CA ASP A 115 -2.29 -2.99 -32.04
C ASP A 115 -3.79 -3.31 -32.19
N LYS A 116 -4.40 -3.90 -31.15
CA LYS A 116 -5.83 -4.20 -31.16
C LYS A 116 -6.69 -2.93 -31.18
N ILE A 117 -6.32 -1.92 -30.38
CA ILE A 117 -7.06 -0.66 -30.23
C ILE A 117 -6.90 0.21 -31.49
N GLU A 118 -5.72 0.20 -32.10
CA GLU A 118 -5.39 0.95 -33.32
C GLU A 118 -6.36 0.66 -34.47
N ASN A 119 -6.86 -0.58 -34.60
CA ASN A 119 -7.85 -0.97 -35.61
C ASN A 119 -9.23 -0.26 -35.50
N PHE A 120 -9.44 0.55 -34.47
CA PHE A 120 -10.67 1.32 -34.24
C PHE A 120 -10.48 2.83 -34.47
N GLU A 121 -9.31 3.25 -34.95
CA GLU A 121 -9.04 4.62 -35.43
C GLU A 121 -9.24 5.74 -34.39
N PHE A 122 -9.20 5.41 -33.09
CA PHE A 122 -9.17 6.43 -32.04
C PHE A 122 -7.82 7.16 -32.04
N PRO A 123 -7.79 8.45 -31.66
CA PRO A 123 -6.55 9.09 -31.23
C PRO A 123 -5.98 8.36 -30.01
N ILE A 124 -4.70 8.00 -30.04
CA ILE A 124 -4.05 7.26 -28.95
C ILE A 124 -2.89 8.06 -28.39
N ILE A 125 -2.74 8.06 -27.08
CA ILE A 125 -1.51 8.46 -26.39
C ILE A 125 -0.95 7.27 -25.63
N VAL A 126 0.38 7.13 -25.64
CA VAL A 126 1.05 6.10 -24.83
C VAL A 126 1.44 6.65 -23.46
N SER A 127 1.37 5.83 -22.43
CA SER A 127 1.76 6.22 -21.08
C SER A 127 2.82 5.27 -20.50
N PRO A 128 4.11 5.59 -20.67
CA PRO A 128 5.18 4.95 -19.91
C PRO A 128 5.18 5.42 -18.45
N SER A 129 5.98 4.81 -17.58
CA SER A 129 6.04 5.23 -16.17
C SER A 129 7.46 5.41 -15.65
N ILE A 130 7.60 6.41 -14.79
CA ILE A 130 8.65 6.44 -13.79
C ILE A 130 8.34 5.33 -12.79
N MET A 131 9.27 4.40 -12.56
CA MET A 131 9.06 3.23 -11.70
C MET A 131 9.58 3.49 -10.29
N ASP A 132 8.87 4.34 -9.56
CA ASP A 132 9.24 4.74 -8.21
C ASP A 132 8.24 4.28 -7.12
N TYR A 133 6.99 3.97 -7.49
CA TYR A 133 5.96 3.48 -6.58
C TYR A 133 6.42 2.36 -5.60
N ASN A 134 6.22 2.62 -4.31
CA ASN A 134 6.66 1.86 -3.13
C ASN A 134 8.18 1.63 -3.01
N ARG A 135 9.03 2.58 -3.46
CA ARG A 135 10.51 2.47 -3.43
C ARG A 135 11.16 3.74 -2.88
N ILE A 136 12.23 3.57 -2.10
CA ILE A 136 13.02 4.71 -1.61
C ILE A 136 13.73 5.48 -2.73
N PHE A 137 13.99 4.85 -3.87
CA PHE A 137 14.57 5.50 -5.04
C PHE A 137 14.00 4.91 -6.34
N PRO A 138 13.75 5.71 -7.40
CA PRO A 138 13.23 5.22 -8.67
C PRO A 138 14.12 4.14 -9.29
N SER A 139 13.49 3.16 -9.96
CA SER A 139 14.21 2.18 -10.77
C SER A 139 14.63 2.81 -12.09
N ILE A 140 15.76 3.53 -12.11
CA ILE A 140 16.25 4.25 -13.29
C ILE A 140 16.33 3.33 -14.51
N ALA A 141 17.06 2.21 -14.43
CA ALA A 141 17.29 1.32 -15.57
C ALA A 141 15.98 0.77 -16.18
N LYS A 142 15.00 0.43 -15.34
CA LYS A 142 13.72 -0.09 -15.81
C LYS A 142 12.82 1.00 -16.38
N SER A 143 12.81 2.19 -15.76
CA SER A 143 12.06 3.34 -16.25
C SER A 143 12.60 3.76 -17.62
N GLU A 144 13.92 3.88 -17.76
CA GLU A 144 14.57 4.18 -19.04
C GLU A 144 14.15 3.19 -20.13
N GLN A 145 14.22 1.89 -19.83
CA GLN A 145 13.89 0.84 -20.80
C GLN A 145 12.39 0.84 -21.16
N ASN A 146 11.50 1.06 -20.20
CA ASN A 146 10.06 1.15 -20.45
C ASN A 146 9.72 2.37 -21.30
N ILE A 147 10.22 3.56 -20.92
CA ILE A 147 10.06 4.81 -21.65
C ILE A 147 10.52 4.65 -23.10
N MET A 148 11.78 4.24 -23.30
CA MET A 148 12.32 4.04 -24.66
C MET A 148 11.49 3.06 -25.48
N ASN A 149 11.13 1.90 -24.92
CA ASN A 149 10.45 0.86 -25.68
C ASN A 149 9.02 1.26 -26.05
N LEU A 150 8.27 1.83 -25.11
CA LEU A 150 6.86 2.17 -25.35
C LEU A 150 6.72 3.39 -26.27
N ILE A 151 7.55 4.43 -26.09
CA ILE A 151 7.51 5.62 -26.95
C ILE A 151 7.93 5.25 -28.37
N LYS A 152 9.02 4.49 -28.55
CA LYS A 152 9.44 3.98 -29.86
C LYS A 152 8.37 3.14 -30.53
N TYR A 153 7.63 2.36 -29.75
CA TYR A 153 6.53 1.56 -30.29
C TYR A 153 5.36 2.45 -30.71
N GLY A 154 4.94 3.39 -29.85
CA GLY A 154 3.89 4.35 -30.16
C GLY A 154 4.19 5.17 -31.41
N ASN A 155 5.41 5.68 -31.56
CA ASN A 155 5.84 6.42 -32.74
C ASN A 155 5.74 5.61 -34.05
N LYS A 156 5.87 4.28 -33.99
CA LYS A 156 5.69 3.41 -35.18
C LYS A 156 4.22 3.16 -35.53
N LYS A 157 3.31 3.53 -34.64
CA LYS A 157 1.86 3.35 -34.74
C LYS A 157 1.12 4.69 -34.85
N ASP A 158 1.85 5.74 -35.22
CA ASP A 158 1.33 7.10 -35.40
C ASP A 158 0.44 7.60 -34.24
N VAL A 159 0.78 7.21 -33.00
CA VAL A 159 0.10 7.73 -31.80
C VAL A 159 0.31 9.24 -31.69
N ILE A 160 -0.68 9.96 -31.17
CA ILE A 160 -0.67 11.43 -31.17
C ILE A 160 0.21 12.04 -30.07
N GLY A 161 0.77 11.23 -29.18
CA GLY A 161 1.71 11.70 -28.15
C GLY A 161 1.94 10.73 -27.00
N GLU A 162 2.58 11.24 -25.94
CA GLU A 162 2.87 10.52 -24.71
C GLU A 162 2.46 11.30 -23.46
N VAL A 163 2.11 10.56 -22.40
CA VAL A 163 1.97 11.11 -21.04
C VAL A 163 2.70 10.20 -20.07
N THR A 164 3.85 10.63 -19.55
CA THR A 164 4.63 9.85 -18.60
C THR A 164 3.95 9.82 -17.24
N SER A 165 3.55 8.63 -16.80
CA SER A 165 2.96 8.42 -15.48
C SER A 165 4.02 8.41 -14.37
N SER A 166 3.65 8.89 -13.19
CA SER A 166 4.34 8.59 -11.93
C SER A 166 3.29 8.41 -10.84
N TRP A 167 3.39 7.29 -10.14
CA TRP A 167 2.38 6.84 -9.20
C TRP A 167 2.84 6.99 -7.75
N GLY A 168 1.90 7.26 -6.86
CA GLY A 168 2.11 7.36 -5.42
C GLY A 168 1.46 6.22 -4.65
N ASP A 169 1.61 4.99 -5.14
CA ASP A 169 0.96 3.81 -4.58
C ASP A 169 1.25 3.69 -3.08
N TYR A 170 0.22 3.26 -2.33
CA TYR A 170 0.34 3.06 -0.90
C TYR A 170 0.81 4.32 -0.16
N ARG A 171 0.16 5.47 -0.43
CA ARG A 171 0.38 6.74 0.29
C ARG A 171 1.67 7.47 -0.05
N ASN A 172 2.22 7.22 -1.24
CA ASN A 172 3.27 8.03 -1.84
C ASN A 172 4.47 8.29 -0.91
N LYS A 173 4.99 7.24 -0.27
CA LYS A 173 6.12 7.31 0.70
C LYS A 173 7.46 7.67 0.05
N GLU A 174 7.49 7.74 -1.27
CA GLU A 174 8.66 7.99 -2.08
C GLU A 174 9.07 9.47 -2.02
N ILE A 175 10.34 9.74 -2.32
CA ILE A 175 10.85 11.11 -2.45
C ILE A 175 10.59 11.61 -3.88
N ARG A 176 9.54 12.42 -4.02
CA ARG A 176 8.92 12.80 -5.30
C ARG A 176 9.81 13.69 -6.17
N GLU A 177 10.64 14.50 -5.56
CA GLU A 177 11.47 15.51 -6.21
C GLU A 177 12.46 14.87 -7.18
N ASN A 178 12.88 13.63 -6.88
CA ASN A 178 13.80 12.87 -7.72
C ASN A 178 13.14 12.19 -8.92
N ARG A 179 11.81 12.33 -9.10
CA ARG A 179 11.09 11.91 -10.33
C ARG A 179 11.49 12.74 -11.53
N ILE A 180 12.02 13.95 -11.33
CA ILE A 180 12.40 14.86 -12.43
C ILE A 180 13.35 14.21 -13.44
N TYR A 181 14.23 13.31 -12.98
CA TYR A 181 15.07 12.51 -13.86
C TYR A 181 14.25 11.78 -14.94
N GLY A 182 13.19 11.07 -14.51
CA GLY A 182 12.36 10.26 -15.38
C GLY A 182 11.52 11.11 -16.34
N PHE A 183 11.01 12.25 -15.87
CA PHE A 183 10.28 13.18 -16.73
C PHE A 183 11.17 13.80 -17.80
N THR A 184 12.37 14.27 -17.45
CA THR A 184 13.31 14.82 -18.43
C THR A 184 13.80 13.75 -19.41
N PHE A 185 14.00 12.52 -18.93
CA PHE A 185 14.36 11.40 -19.80
C PHE A 185 13.23 11.06 -20.78
N SER A 186 11.98 11.02 -20.32
CA SER A 186 10.81 10.81 -21.20
C SER A 186 10.70 11.91 -22.24
N ALA A 187 10.78 13.18 -21.83
CA ALA A 187 10.72 14.30 -22.75
C ALA A 187 11.81 14.25 -23.84
N MET A 188 13.04 13.86 -23.48
CA MET A 188 14.12 13.66 -24.47
C MET A 188 13.79 12.55 -25.46
N VAL A 189 13.24 11.43 -24.98
CA VAL A 189 12.86 10.30 -25.84
C VAL A 189 11.65 10.65 -26.71
N GLY A 190 10.64 11.32 -26.17
CA GLY A 190 9.46 11.78 -26.92
C GLY A 190 9.80 12.82 -27.99
N TRP A 191 10.83 13.65 -27.77
CA TRP A 191 11.30 14.63 -28.74
C TRP A 191 11.94 13.99 -29.98
N ASP A 192 12.74 12.93 -29.79
CA ASP A 192 13.33 12.17 -30.89
C ASP A 192 13.29 10.67 -30.57
N PRO A 193 12.15 10.00 -30.82
CA PRO A 193 11.97 8.59 -30.51
C PRO A 193 12.92 7.69 -31.28
N THR A 194 13.44 8.13 -32.43
CA THR A 194 14.27 7.30 -33.31
C THR A 194 15.72 7.23 -32.85
N LYS A 195 16.17 8.23 -32.08
CA LYS A 195 17.56 8.36 -31.66
C LYS A 195 18.00 7.30 -30.67
N GLU A 196 19.25 6.87 -30.83
CA GLU A 196 19.92 6.07 -29.82
C GLU A 196 20.33 6.92 -28.62
N VAL A 197 20.01 6.41 -27.43
CA VAL A 197 20.23 7.14 -26.18
C VAL A 197 21.56 6.72 -25.55
N ASN A 198 22.47 7.68 -25.39
CA ASN A 198 23.64 7.54 -24.54
C ASN A 198 23.32 8.08 -23.13
N THR A 199 23.11 7.18 -22.18
CA THR A 199 22.69 7.54 -20.81
C THR A 199 23.72 8.37 -20.06
N LEU A 200 25.02 8.14 -20.24
CA LEU A 200 26.06 8.93 -19.59
C LEU A 200 26.12 10.36 -20.14
N LYS A 201 25.97 10.53 -21.46
CA LYS A 201 25.87 11.85 -22.08
C LYS A 201 24.62 12.59 -21.60
N PHE A 202 23.49 11.87 -21.49
CA PHE A 202 22.26 12.40 -20.92
C PHE A 202 22.46 12.87 -19.47
N TRP A 203 23.09 12.06 -18.60
CA TRP A 203 23.35 12.44 -17.20
C TRP A 203 24.20 13.70 -17.10
N LYS A 204 25.28 13.80 -17.87
CA LYS A 204 26.13 15.01 -17.89
C LYS A 204 25.33 16.26 -18.28
N ALA A 205 24.54 16.17 -19.35
CA ALA A 205 23.70 17.28 -19.79
C ALA A 205 22.63 17.64 -18.74
N LEU A 206 21.90 16.64 -18.24
CA LEU A 206 20.88 16.83 -17.20
C LEU A 206 21.47 17.53 -15.99
N PHE A 207 22.60 17.06 -15.48
CA PHE A 207 23.19 17.61 -14.25
C PHE A 207 23.69 19.04 -14.42
N ILE A 208 24.28 19.38 -15.58
CA ILE A 208 24.67 20.76 -15.89
C ILE A 208 23.44 21.67 -15.91
N HIS A 209 22.38 21.29 -16.61
CA HIS A 209 21.19 22.15 -16.73
C HIS A 209 20.37 22.21 -15.44
N PHE A 210 20.26 21.08 -14.73
CA PHE A 210 19.40 20.93 -13.55
C PHE A 210 20.08 21.43 -12.27
N PHE A 211 21.37 21.15 -12.06
CA PHE A 211 22.09 21.60 -10.86
C PHE A 211 22.96 22.85 -11.10
N GLY A 212 23.18 23.23 -12.36
CA GLY A 212 24.00 24.38 -12.73
C GLY A 212 25.50 24.14 -12.64
N ILE A 213 25.95 22.91 -12.42
CA ILE A 213 27.36 22.55 -12.23
C ILE A 213 27.76 21.30 -13.00
N ASN A 214 29.04 21.20 -13.34
CA ASN A 214 29.63 20.01 -13.93
C ASN A 214 30.56 19.32 -12.90
N ASP A 215 29.97 18.51 -12.02
CA ASP A 215 30.70 17.84 -10.94
C ASP A 215 30.53 16.32 -11.01
N ARG A 216 31.66 15.59 -10.93
CA ARG A 216 31.67 14.12 -11.01
C ARG A 216 30.89 13.44 -9.90
N ARG A 217 30.76 14.07 -8.72
CA ARG A 217 30.07 13.51 -7.56
C ARG A 217 28.60 13.22 -7.87
N LEU A 218 27.96 14.01 -8.73
CA LEU A 218 26.57 13.77 -9.17
C LEU A 218 26.43 12.43 -9.91
N ILE A 219 27.39 12.13 -10.80
CA ILE A 219 27.42 10.86 -11.53
C ILE A 219 27.66 9.70 -10.56
N GLU A 220 28.56 9.86 -9.59
CA GLU A 220 28.87 8.83 -8.59
C GLU A 220 27.64 8.51 -7.73
N ILE A 221 26.94 9.53 -7.23
CA ILE A 221 25.72 9.38 -6.40
C ILE A 221 24.63 8.64 -7.18
N PHE A 222 24.28 9.10 -8.39
CA PHE A 222 23.25 8.47 -9.21
C PHE A 222 23.64 7.04 -9.63
N SER A 223 24.91 6.82 -9.98
CA SER A 223 25.43 5.48 -10.30
C SER A 223 25.24 4.54 -9.12
N LYS A 224 25.51 5.03 -7.90
CA LYS A 224 25.39 4.22 -6.70
C LYS A 224 23.95 3.84 -6.40
N PHE A 225 23.02 4.78 -6.45
CA PHE A 225 21.59 4.47 -6.24
C PHE A 225 21.05 3.52 -7.32
N ARG A 226 21.45 3.70 -8.58
CA ARG A 226 21.14 2.75 -9.66
C ARG A 226 21.63 1.34 -9.33
N LEU A 227 22.90 1.20 -8.91
CA LEU A 227 23.49 -0.10 -8.57
C LEU A 227 22.82 -0.77 -7.36
N ILE A 228 22.42 0.00 -6.34
CA ILE A 228 21.70 -0.55 -5.17
C ILE A 228 20.40 -1.24 -5.60
N GLN A 229 19.67 -0.61 -6.52
CA GLN A 229 18.43 -1.17 -7.08
C GLN A 229 18.70 -2.37 -7.99
N ASP A 230 19.62 -2.22 -8.95
CA ASP A 230 19.89 -3.24 -9.97
C ASP A 230 20.48 -4.52 -9.37
N ARG A 231 21.36 -4.39 -8.37
CA ARG A 231 21.97 -5.53 -7.65
C ARG A 231 21.13 -6.04 -6.48
N LYS A 232 19.99 -5.41 -6.19
CA LYS A 232 19.12 -5.74 -5.04
C LYS A 232 19.90 -5.76 -3.71
N SER A 233 20.79 -4.79 -3.51
CA SER A 233 21.75 -4.78 -2.39
C SER A 233 21.09 -4.73 -1.00
N LEU A 234 19.80 -4.39 -0.92
CA LEU A 234 19.02 -4.31 0.32
C LEU A 234 18.36 -5.64 0.72
N HIS A 235 18.55 -6.70 -0.07
CA HIS A 235 17.97 -8.04 0.12
C HIS A 235 16.44 -8.07 0.21
N THR A 236 15.76 -7.09 -0.41
CA THR A 236 14.30 -7.01 -0.45
C THR A 236 13.82 -6.87 -1.88
N ARG A 237 12.55 -7.20 -2.13
CA ARG A 237 11.89 -6.76 -3.36
C ARG A 237 11.86 -5.23 -3.32
N PRO A 238 12.25 -4.53 -4.40
CA PRO A 238 12.33 -3.07 -4.36
C PRO A 238 11.02 -2.39 -3.94
N SER A 239 9.87 -2.84 -4.46
CA SER A 239 8.53 -2.36 -4.10
C SER A 239 8.03 -2.88 -2.75
N GLY A 240 8.87 -3.58 -1.99
CA GLY A 240 8.60 -4.01 -0.62
C GLY A 240 9.51 -3.31 0.39
N TYR A 241 10.34 -2.36 -0.05
CA TYR A 241 11.33 -1.71 0.82
C TYR A 241 10.69 -1.11 2.08
N TYR A 242 9.65 -0.28 1.93
CA TYR A 242 9.00 0.38 3.07
C TYR A 242 8.35 -0.63 4.03
N ASN A 243 7.84 -1.75 3.52
CA ASN A 243 7.31 -2.82 4.35
C ASN A 243 8.38 -3.38 5.30
N HIS A 244 9.58 -3.65 4.79
CA HIS A 244 10.70 -4.10 5.62
C HIS A 244 11.28 -2.99 6.50
N PHE A 245 11.25 -1.75 6.03
CA PHE A 245 11.67 -0.59 6.79
C PHE A 245 10.81 -0.41 8.04
N PHE A 246 9.48 -0.41 7.89
CA PHE A 246 8.52 -0.25 8.99
C PHE A 246 8.15 -1.54 9.73
N ALA A 247 8.68 -2.69 9.31
CA ALA A 247 8.49 -3.95 10.03
C ALA A 247 9.12 -3.90 11.43
N HIS A 248 8.43 -4.47 12.42
CA HIS A 248 8.90 -4.57 13.79
C HIS A 248 10.32 -5.22 13.86
N PRO A 249 11.34 -4.54 14.41
CA PRO A 249 12.73 -5.02 14.41
C PRO A 249 12.90 -6.40 15.08
N PHE A 250 12.17 -6.63 16.17
CA PHE A 250 12.22 -7.85 16.99
C PHE A 250 10.95 -8.71 16.91
N ASN A 251 10.30 -8.76 15.74
CA ASN A 251 9.00 -9.41 15.55
C ASN A 251 8.97 -10.92 15.85
N LYS A 252 10.16 -11.55 15.89
CA LYS A 252 10.32 -12.95 16.22
C LYS A 252 11.55 -13.15 17.09
N ASN A 253 11.43 -14.10 17.99
CA ASN A 253 12.51 -14.53 18.85
C ASN A 253 12.86 -16.00 18.58
N THR A 254 13.30 -16.34 17.36
CA THR A 254 13.71 -17.71 16.95
C THR A 254 15.10 -17.74 16.31
N THR A 255 15.82 -18.87 16.41
CA THR A 255 17.15 -19.02 15.78
C THR A 255 17.05 -19.04 14.26
N LYS A 256 15.95 -19.63 13.75
CA LYS A 256 15.64 -19.69 12.33
C LYS A 256 15.43 -18.30 11.74
N TYR A 257 14.63 -17.45 12.39
CA TYR A 257 14.46 -16.06 12.01
C TYR A 257 15.78 -15.31 11.93
N LYS A 258 16.62 -15.43 12.97
CA LYS A 258 17.97 -14.83 12.99
C LYS A 258 18.83 -15.27 11.80
N LYS A 259 18.79 -16.55 11.43
CA LYS A 259 19.52 -17.10 10.28
C LYS A 259 19.00 -16.55 8.95
N ASN A 260 17.69 -16.43 8.80
CA ASN A 260 17.03 -15.97 7.58
C ASN A 260 17.16 -14.46 7.33
N MET A 261 17.47 -13.65 8.35
CA MET A 261 17.73 -12.23 8.16
C MET A 261 18.98 -12.01 7.30
N LYS A 262 18.80 -11.61 6.04
CA LYS A 262 19.92 -11.28 5.16
C LYS A 262 20.49 -9.90 5.51
N THR A 263 21.80 -9.89 5.76
CA THR A 263 22.57 -8.69 6.14
C THR A 263 23.94 -8.64 5.45
N LYS A 264 24.17 -9.52 4.46
CA LYS A 264 25.45 -9.59 3.74
C LYS A 264 25.69 -8.27 3.01
N GLY A 265 26.88 -7.69 3.19
CA GLY A 265 27.26 -6.42 2.55
C GLY A 265 26.72 -5.16 3.23
N PHE A 266 25.86 -5.26 4.26
CA PHE A 266 25.26 -4.08 4.90
C PHE A 266 26.27 -3.15 5.58
N ARG A 267 27.37 -3.67 6.14
CA ARG A 267 28.42 -2.83 6.72
C ARG A 267 29.11 -1.97 5.65
N ASN A 268 29.44 -2.57 4.51
CA ASN A 268 30.01 -1.83 3.38
C ASN A 268 29.00 -0.81 2.87
N LEU A 269 27.72 -1.21 2.74
CA LEU A 269 26.68 -0.31 2.27
C LEU A 269 26.45 0.88 3.23
N ILE A 270 26.58 0.69 4.55
CA ILE A 270 26.55 1.77 5.54
C ILE A 270 27.67 2.78 5.26
N ALA A 271 28.92 2.30 5.14
CA ALA A 271 30.07 3.17 4.87
C ALA A 271 29.92 3.92 3.53
N GLU A 272 29.42 3.25 2.50
CA GLU A 272 29.11 3.87 1.20
C GLU A 272 28.01 4.93 1.31
N MET A 273 26.97 4.72 2.14
CA MET A 273 25.95 5.74 2.37
C MET A 273 26.49 6.92 3.16
N ASP A 274 27.39 6.71 4.13
CA ASP A 274 28.06 7.81 4.84
C ASP A 274 28.91 8.66 3.89
N GLU A 275 29.64 8.03 2.96
CA GLU A 275 30.37 8.74 1.90
C GLU A 275 29.43 9.53 0.97
N LEU A 276 28.29 8.93 0.58
CA LEU A 276 27.28 9.61 -0.23
C LEU A 276 26.66 10.81 0.47
N ILE A 277 26.37 10.70 1.77
CA ILE A 277 25.82 11.79 2.57
C ILE A 277 26.83 12.94 2.62
N LYS A 278 28.11 12.65 2.86
CA LYS A 278 29.18 13.65 2.82
C LYS A 278 29.24 14.36 1.46
N LYS A 279 29.25 13.59 0.36
CA LYS A 279 29.25 14.15 -1.01
C LYS A 279 28.02 15.02 -1.28
N CYS A 280 26.85 14.62 -0.79
CA CYS A 280 25.63 15.43 -0.92
C CYS A 280 25.77 16.74 -0.14
N GLY A 281 26.28 16.72 1.09
CA GLY A 281 26.52 17.95 1.87
C GLY A 281 27.53 18.90 1.20
N GLU A 282 28.61 18.37 0.61
CA GLU A 282 29.56 19.21 -0.13
C GLU A 282 28.97 19.75 -1.45
N LEU A 283 28.11 18.98 -2.11
CA LEU A 283 27.41 19.43 -3.33
C LEU A 283 26.36 20.48 -3.00
N GLU A 284 25.67 20.31 -1.89
CA GLU A 284 24.64 21.22 -1.39
C GLU A 284 25.17 22.67 -1.28
N GLU A 285 26.45 22.85 -0.97
CA GLU A 285 27.11 24.17 -0.87
C GLU A 285 27.47 24.81 -2.22
N ILE A 286 27.62 24.03 -3.28
CA ILE A 286 28.12 24.52 -4.58
C ILE A 286 27.10 24.48 -5.72
N VAL A 287 25.99 23.75 -5.56
CA VAL A 287 24.96 23.65 -6.60
C VAL A 287 24.24 24.98 -6.76
N LEU A 288 24.14 25.44 -8.00
CA LEU A 288 23.54 26.74 -8.32
C LEU A 288 22.02 26.67 -8.45
N LYS A 289 21.47 25.47 -8.67
CA LYS A 289 20.04 25.21 -8.91
C LYS A 289 19.57 23.95 -8.21
N ASN A 290 18.29 23.90 -7.85
CA ASN A 290 17.60 22.72 -7.34
C ASN A 290 18.29 22.05 -6.14
N LYS A 291 18.80 22.86 -5.19
CA LYS A 291 19.46 22.42 -3.96
C LYS A 291 18.66 21.34 -3.20
N ILE A 292 17.34 21.49 -3.16
CA ILE A 292 16.42 20.52 -2.53
C ILE A 292 16.58 19.08 -3.04
N ASN A 293 16.93 18.87 -4.31
CA ASN A 293 17.15 17.53 -4.86
C ASN A 293 18.41 16.87 -4.28
N ILE A 294 19.46 17.64 -3.96
CA ILE A 294 20.65 17.11 -3.29
C ILE A 294 20.34 16.72 -1.85
N ILE A 295 19.58 17.56 -1.13
CA ILE A 295 19.10 17.26 0.23
C ILE A 295 18.28 15.96 0.22
N ASN A 296 17.38 15.82 -0.75
CA ASN A 296 16.59 14.61 -0.92
C ASN A 296 17.44 13.35 -1.21
N LEU A 297 18.50 13.47 -2.01
CA LEU A 297 19.46 12.37 -2.25
C LEU A 297 20.21 12.00 -0.96
N ALA A 298 20.59 12.99 -0.14
CA ALA A 298 21.19 12.76 1.17
C ALA A 298 20.22 12.02 2.11
N PHE A 299 18.96 12.46 2.16
CA PHE A 299 17.90 11.79 2.95
C PHE A 299 17.72 10.33 2.55
N ILE A 300 17.67 10.03 1.24
CA ILE A 300 17.60 8.65 0.73
C ILE A 300 18.79 7.80 1.22
N ALA A 301 20.00 8.36 1.20
CA ALA A 301 21.19 7.67 1.71
C ALA A 301 21.09 7.43 3.23
N LYS A 302 20.66 8.42 4.03
CA LYS A 302 20.41 8.27 5.47
C LYS A 302 19.37 7.18 5.75
N HIS A 303 18.28 7.16 4.99
CA HIS A 303 17.21 6.17 5.13
C HIS A 303 17.68 4.74 4.81
N ILE A 304 18.49 4.57 3.74
CA ILE A 304 19.13 3.29 3.40
C ILE A 304 20.13 2.87 4.49
N ARG A 305 20.97 3.80 4.98
CA ARG A 305 21.92 3.55 6.06
C ARG A 305 21.22 3.04 7.32
N PHE A 306 20.19 3.75 7.76
CA PHE A 306 19.39 3.37 8.92
C PHE A 306 18.79 1.97 8.73
N TYR A 307 18.19 1.68 7.57
CA TYR A 307 17.66 0.34 7.27
C TYR A 307 18.71 -0.76 7.47
N CYS A 308 19.92 -0.55 6.96
CA CYS A 308 21.02 -1.49 7.13
C CYS A 308 21.44 -1.65 8.60
N LYS A 309 21.58 -0.54 9.35
CA LYS A 309 21.91 -0.56 10.78
C LYS A 309 20.82 -1.27 11.60
N LYS A 310 19.55 -0.92 11.38
CA LYS A 310 18.37 -1.57 11.98
C LYS A 310 18.42 -3.08 11.79
N ARG A 311 18.67 -3.56 10.57
CA ARG A 311 18.70 -5.01 10.27
C ARG A 311 19.87 -5.73 10.94
N LEU A 312 21.05 -5.10 11.00
CA LEU A 312 22.20 -5.64 11.73
C LEU A 312 21.92 -5.74 13.23
N ASN A 313 21.40 -4.67 13.84
CA ASN A 313 21.02 -4.65 15.27
C ASN A 313 19.93 -5.69 15.57
N SER A 314 18.87 -5.73 14.75
CA SER A 314 17.79 -6.72 14.87
C SER A 314 18.36 -8.14 14.88
N LYS A 315 19.23 -8.48 13.92
CA LYS A 315 19.83 -9.81 13.82
C LYS A 315 20.72 -10.13 15.02
N LYS A 316 21.48 -9.15 15.51
CA LYS A 316 22.31 -9.30 16.72
C LYS A 316 21.44 -9.67 17.93
N ASN A 317 20.33 -8.95 18.11
CA ASN A 317 19.51 -8.97 19.33
C ASN A 317 18.35 -9.98 19.34
N VAL A 318 18.09 -10.67 18.23
CA VAL A 318 17.19 -11.84 18.20
C VAL A 318 17.82 -13.01 18.99
N LYS A 319 16.98 -13.73 19.75
CA LYS A 319 17.33 -14.92 20.55
C LYS A 319 18.28 -14.70 21.71
N ILE A 320 18.50 -13.45 22.12
CA ILE A 320 19.29 -13.15 23.32
C ILE A 320 18.46 -13.46 24.58
N ASN A 321 19.08 -14.13 25.54
CA ASN A 321 18.50 -14.35 26.87
C ASN A 321 19.06 -13.28 27.82
N PHE A 322 18.24 -12.28 28.13
CA PHE A 322 18.67 -11.16 28.98
C PHE A 322 19.01 -11.60 30.41
N LYS A 323 18.32 -12.59 30.98
CA LYS A 323 18.66 -13.09 32.32
C LYS A 323 20.09 -13.63 32.41
N LYS A 324 20.62 -14.20 31.32
CA LYS A 324 21.99 -14.74 31.25
C LYS A 324 23.02 -13.78 30.65
N THR A 325 22.60 -12.59 30.22
CA THR A 325 23.48 -11.60 29.58
C THR A 325 24.13 -10.71 30.65
N LYS A 326 25.45 -10.48 30.57
CA LYS A 326 26.19 -9.62 31.50
C LYS A 326 25.66 -8.18 31.46
N LYS A 327 25.75 -7.45 32.58
CA LYS A 327 25.27 -6.07 32.70
C LYS A 327 25.85 -5.15 31.62
N ASP A 328 27.18 -5.10 31.48
CA ASP A 328 27.86 -4.28 30.47
C ASP A 328 27.42 -4.58 29.03
N GLN A 329 27.07 -5.84 28.76
CA GLN A 329 26.56 -6.22 27.44
C GLN A 329 25.13 -5.71 27.23
N LYS A 330 24.28 -5.73 28.26
CA LYS A 330 22.94 -5.11 28.20
C LYS A 330 23.03 -3.60 28.02
N ASP A 331 23.95 -2.95 28.74
CA ASP A 331 24.13 -1.51 28.67
C ASP A 331 24.57 -1.10 27.25
N ARG A 332 25.54 -1.82 26.66
CA ARG A 332 25.90 -1.62 25.24
C ARG A 332 24.74 -1.87 24.28
N MET A 333 23.91 -2.89 24.53
CA MET A 333 22.73 -3.15 23.69
C MET A 333 21.70 -2.04 23.77
N VAL A 334 21.45 -1.52 24.97
CA VAL A 334 20.57 -0.38 25.21
C VAL A 334 21.10 0.85 24.46
N GLN A 335 22.38 1.18 24.63
CA GLN A 335 23.03 2.30 23.93
C GLN A 335 22.90 2.18 22.40
N GLU A 336 23.15 1.00 21.83
CA GLU A 336 22.98 0.75 20.39
C GLU A 336 21.53 0.93 19.91
N ILE A 337 20.55 0.60 20.76
CA ILE A 337 19.13 0.76 20.43
C ILE A 337 18.68 2.22 20.60
N GLU A 338 19.15 2.90 21.64
CA GLU A 338 18.91 4.34 21.89
C GLU A 338 19.48 5.17 20.73
N ALA A 339 20.70 4.90 20.27
CA ALA A 339 21.29 5.57 19.11
C ALA A 339 20.50 5.34 17.80
N LEU A 340 19.94 4.13 17.60
CA LEU A 340 19.05 3.87 16.47
C LEU A 340 17.74 4.64 16.59
N LYS A 341 17.19 4.74 17.80
CA LYS A 341 15.94 5.47 18.04
C LYS A 341 16.12 6.97 17.79
N GLU A 342 17.25 7.54 18.21
CA GLU A 342 17.63 8.92 17.92
C GLU A 342 17.76 9.16 16.42
N GLU A 343 18.57 8.35 15.71
CA GLU A 343 18.72 8.46 14.25
C GLU A 343 17.39 8.30 13.50
N LEU A 344 16.46 7.48 14.00
CA LEU A 344 15.12 7.34 13.43
C LEU A 344 14.23 8.56 13.68
N THR A 345 14.40 9.22 14.83
CA THR A 345 13.68 10.45 15.19
C THR A 345 14.14 11.59 14.31
N ASP A 346 15.45 11.75 14.11
CA ASP A 346 16.03 12.71 13.17
C ASP A 346 15.51 12.48 11.74
N LEU A 347 15.45 11.21 11.31
CA LEU A 347 14.89 10.85 10.00
C LEU A 347 13.40 11.19 9.87
N LEU A 348 12.62 11.09 10.95
CA LEU A 348 11.21 11.48 10.95
C LEU A 348 11.08 12.99 10.78
N GLU A 349 11.83 13.76 11.57
CA GLU A 349 11.81 15.22 11.54
C GLU A 349 12.24 15.75 10.17
N GLU A 350 13.37 15.25 9.66
CA GLU A 350 13.86 15.61 8.31
C GLU A 350 12.85 15.24 7.22
N TYR A 351 12.17 14.09 7.32
CA TYR A 351 11.17 13.73 6.33
C TYR A 351 9.91 14.60 6.43
N GLU A 352 9.47 14.98 7.62
CA GLU A 352 8.35 15.90 7.81
C GLU A 352 8.66 17.26 7.15
N GLU A 353 9.86 17.79 7.37
CA GLU A 353 10.31 19.03 6.73
C GLU A 353 10.35 18.91 5.20
N LEU A 354 10.95 17.84 4.67
CA LEU A 354 11.03 17.61 3.23
C LEU A 354 9.64 17.43 2.60
N TRP A 355 8.74 16.73 3.28
CA TRP A 355 7.36 16.54 2.84
C TRP A 355 6.61 17.88 2.76
N LEU A 356 6.71 18.71 3.79
CA LEU A 356 5.99 19.98 3.86
C LEU A 356 6.46 21.00 2.80
N LYS A 357 7.67 20.83 2.25
CA LYS A 357 8.16 21.63 1.12
C LYS A 357 7.42 21.35 -0.19
N CYS A 358 6.78 20.19 -0.35
CA CYS A 358 6.21 19.76 -1.63
C CYS A 358 4.78 19.20 -1.56
N SER A 359 4.26 18.96 -0.36
CA SER A 359 3.02 18.21 -0.13
C SER A 359 2.27 18.72 1.10
N LYS A 360 0.94 18.55 1.09
CA LYS A 360 0.08 18.97 2.20
C LYS A 360 0.32 18.09 3.44
N LYS A 361 0.27 18.69 4.64
CA LYS A 361 0.54 18.02 5.93
C LYS A 361 -0.31 16.76 6.16
N GLU A 362 -1.55 16.75 5.66
CA GLU A 362 -2.51 15.68 5.86
C GLU A 362 -2.00 14.34 5.29
N GLY A 363 -1.28 14.39 4.17
CA GLY A 363 -0.73 13.18 3.55
C GLY A 363 0.44 12.55 4.32
N PHE A 364 1.06 13.28 5.26
CA PHE A 364 2.18 12.77 6.05
C PHE A 364 1.74 12.04 7.32
N LYS A 365 0.52 12.27 7.80
CA LYS A 365 0.02 11.75 9.10
C LYS A 365 0.26 10.25 9.28
N TYR A 366 -0.05 9.44 8.25
CA TYR A 366 0.17 7.99 8.32
C TYR A 366 1.64 7.61 8.31
N ILE A 367 2.45 8.30 7.51
CA ILE A 367 3.90 8.05 7.42
C ILE A 367 4.51 8.31 8.79
N LYS A 368 4.21 9.46 9.39
CA LYS A 368 4.59 9.80 10.78
C LYS A 368 4.20 8.70 11.76
N GLN A 369 2.97 8.20 11.68
CA GLN A 369 2.51 7.10 12.53
C GLN A 369 3.36 5.83 12.38
N LYS A 370 3.88 5.51 11.19
CA LYS A 370 4.77 4.36 10.98
C LYS A 370 6.15 4.54 11.63
N TYR A 371 6.70 5.75 11.62
CA TYR A 371 7.92 6.06 12.37
C TYR A 371 7.68 5.96 13.88
N LEU A 372 6.58 6.52 14.38
CA LEU A 372 6.21 6.44 15.79
C LEU A 372 6.03 4.98 16.26
N TRP A 373 5.50 4.10 15.40
CA TRP A 373 5.46 2.66 15.67
C TRP A 373 6.86 2.05 15.85
N LEU A 374 7.80 2.35 14.95
CA LEU A 374 9.17 1.87 15.07
C LEU A 374 9.87 2.41 16.32
N ILE A 375 9.67 3.68 16.67
CA ILE A 375 10.19 4.32 17.89
C ILE A 375 9.65 3.57 19.12
N LYS A 376 8.33 3.36 19.18
CA LYS A 376 7.68 2.59 20.24
C LYS A 376 8.27 1.18 20.39
N PHE A 377 8.52 0.47 19.28
CA PHE A 377 9.15 -0.86 19.34
C PHE A 377 10.57 -0.83 19.91
N TYR A 378 11.31 0.27 19.74
CA TYR A 378 12.61 0.43 20.38
C TYR A 378 12.48 0.73 21.87
N ASP A 379 11.55 1.58 22.28
CA ASP A 379 11.27 1.84 23.70
C ASP A 379 10.85 0.58 24.45
N GLU A 380 9.93 -0.20 23.87
CA GLU A 380 9.51 -1.50 24.40
C GLU A 380 10.70 -2.45 24.54
N LYS A 381 11.60 -2.47 23.55
CA LYS A 381 12.79 -3.33 23.61
C LYS A 381 13.79 -2.88 24.66
N ILE A 382 14.02 -1.58 24.81
CA ILE A 382 14.88 -1.02 25.86
C ILE A 382 14.32 -1.39 27.23
N HIS A 383 13.01 -1.22 27.43
CA HIS A 383 12.35 -1.62 28.66
C HIS A 383 12.48 -3.13 28.92
N GLU A 384 12.28 -3.98 27.91
CA GLU A 384 12.45 -5.43 28.01
C GLU A 384 13.86 -5.81 28.50
N ILE A 385 14.90 -5.15 27.97
CA ILE A 385 16.30 -5.40 28.34
C ILE A 385 16.59 -4.90 29.76
N LYS A 386 16.21 -3.66 30.10
CA LYS A 386 16.46 -3.05 31.42
C LYS A 386 15.74 -3.82 32.54
N SER A 387 14.50 -4.23 32.29
CA SER A 387 13.64 -4.93 33.27
C SER A 387 13.83 -6.46 33.28
N ASN A 388 14.71 -7.03 32.45
CA ASN A 388 14.90 -8.48 32.30
C ASN A 388 13.60 -9.25 31.97
N ILE A 389 12.69 -8.61 31.23
CA ILE A 389 11.42 -9.20 30.84
C ILE A 389 11.67 -10.22 29.73
N GLN A 390 10.93 -11.32 29.76
CA GLN A 390 10.97 -12.29 28.69
C GLN A 390 10.23 -11.74 27.47
N TRP A 391 10.81 -11.91 26.28
CA TRP A 391 10.16 -11.55 25.03
C TRP A 391 8.74 -12.10 24.93
N HIS A 392 7.81 -11.24 24.56
CA HIS A 392 6.43 -11.57 24.23
C HIS A 392 6.18 -11.37 22.73
N ASP A 393 5.25 -12.11 22.13
CA ASP A 393 4.91 -11.91 20.71
C ASP A 393 4.24 -10.54 20.56
N PRO A 394 4.82 -9.59 19.78
CA PRO A 394 4.26 -8.25 19.66
C PRO A 394 3.01 -8.20 18.77
N ASN A 395 2.55 -9.35 18.26
CA ASN A 395 1.36 -9.46 17.43
C ASN A 395 0.14 -9.94 18.23
N ILE A 396 -1.02 -9.40 17.88
CA ILE A 396 -2.30 -9.82 18.46
C ILE A 396 -2.57 -11.31 18.18
N PRO A 397 -3.31 -11.99 19.08
CA PRO A 397 -3.57 -13.42 18.96
C PRO A 397 -4.73 -13.77 18.03
N SER A 398 -5.46 -12.78 17.50
CA SER A 398 -6.66 -12.98 16.69
C SER A 398 -6.38 -13.71 15.39
N GLU A 399 -7.30 -14.59 15.00
CA GLU A 399 -7.21 -15.40 13.80
C GLU A 399 -8.11 -14.87 12.68
N LEU A 400 -7.76 -15.15 11.43
CA LEU A 400 -8.63 -14.89 10.28
C LEU A 400 -9.69 -15.99 10.21
N ILE A 401 -10.89 -15.68 10.68
CA ILE A 401 -12.02 -16.63 10.71
C ILE A 401 -12.92 -16.47 9.48
N TYR A 402 -13.56 -17.57 9.08
CA TYR A 402 -14.43 -17.61 7.91
C TYR A 402 -15.44 -18.76 7.98
N LEU A 403 -16.45 -18.71 7.11
CA LEU A 403 -17.32 -19.83 6.77
C LEU A 403 -16.99 -20.37 5.37
N ASP A 404 -17.17 -21.67 5.15
CA ASP A 404 -16.97 -22.25 3.82
C ASP A 404 -17.88 -21.57 2.80
N SER A 405 -17.31 -21.16 1.66
CA SER A 405 -18.12 -20.79 0.50
C SER A 405 -18.33 -22.01 -0.39
N ASP A 406 -19.54 -22.15 -0.94
CA ASP A 406 -19.86 -23.17 -1.94
C ASP A 406 -19.46 -22.70 -3.35
N ASP A 407 -19.29 -21.39 -3.53
CA ASP A 407 -18.90 -20.74 -4.79
C ASP A 407 -17.96 -19.54 -4.52
N ILE A 408 -16.83 -19.50 -5.22
CA ILE A 408 -15.83 -18.43 -5.10
C ILE A 408 -16.25 -17.11 -5.74
N HIS A 409 -17.25 -17.13 -6.62
CA HIS A 409 -17.76 -15.96 -7.31
C HIS A 409 -19.05 -15.43 -6.68
N LYS A 410 -19.76 -16.27 -5.91
CA LYS A 410 -20.98 -15.87 -5.20
C LYS A 410 -20.66 -14.84 -4.12
N VAL A 411 -21.37 -13.73 -4.19
CA VAL A 411 -21.41 -12.72 -3.13
C VAL A 411 -22.55 -13.07 -2.17
N TYR A 412 -22.25 -13.13 -0.88
CA TYR A 412 -23.23 -13.35 0.17
C TYR A 412 -22.79 -12.63 1.46
N SER A 413 -23.75 -12.43 2.35
CA SER A 413 -23.50 -11.92 3.70
C SER A 413 -23.34 -13.07 4.68
N THR A 414 -22.43 -12.89 5.62
CA THR A 414 -22.08 -13.82 6.70
C THR A 414 -22.26 -13.13 8.02
N ASN A 415 -22.94 -13.77 8.95
CA ASN A 415 -23.08 -13.29 10.32
C ASN A 415 -22.09 -14.05 11.20
N TYR A 416 -21.41 -13.36 12.10
CA TYR A 416 -20.51 -13.96 13.10
C TYR A 416 -20.92 -13.49 14.49
N LYS A 417 -21.02 -14.42 15.45
CA LYS A 417 -21.36 -14.08 16.83
C LYS A 417 -20.41 -14.64 17.87
N LYS A 418 -20.29 -13.91 18.97
CA LYS A 418 -19.56 -14.30 20.17
C LYS A 418 -20.28 -13.78 21.41
N LEU A 419 -20.54 -14.68 22.36
CA LEU A 419 -20.97 -14.32 23.71
C LEU A 419 -19.76 -14.03 24.58
N ILE A 420 -19.86 -12.98 25.39
CA ILE A 420 -18.92 -12.64 26.45
C ILE A 420 -19.71 -12.39 27.74
N TYR A 421 -19.08 -12.62 28.89
CA TYR A 421 -19.69 -12.36 30.19
C TYR A 421 -18.91 -11.26 30.91
N ILE A 422 -19.63 -10.31 31.51
CA ILE A 422 -19.08 -9.17 32.25
C ILE A 422 -19.61 -9.23 33.68
N ASP A 423 -18.72 -9.42 34.65
CA ASP A 423 -19.05 -9.50 36.07
C ASP A 423 -18.73 -8.22 36.86
N ASP A 424 -18.04 -7.27 36.22
CA ASP A 424 -17.50 -6.05 36.83
C ASP A 424 -17.82 -4.80 36.00
N ASP A 425 -17.63 -3.63 36.61
CA ASP A 425 -17.79 -2.33 35.98
C ASP A 425 -16.73 -2.11 34.90
N VAL A 426 -17.19 -1.85 33.68
CA VAL A 426 -16.32 -1.57 32.53
C VAL A 426 -15.75 -0.15 32.64
N ASP A 427 -14.42 -0.05 32.66
CA ASP A 427 -13.70 1.22 32.58
C ASP A 427 -13.46 1.62 31.11
N GLN A 428 -12.91 0.70 30.31
CA GLN A 428 -12.61 0.92 28.89
C GLN A 428 -12.98 -0.32 28.08
N ALA A 429 -13.53 -0.15 26.87
CA ALA A 429 -13.86 -1.28 26.01
C ALA A 429 -13.80 -0.90 24.53
N TYR A 430 -12.91 -1.58 23.80
CA TYR A 430 -12.64 -1.30 22.40
C TYR A 430 -12.55 -2.57 21.57
N LEU A 431 -13.05 -2.52 20.35
CA LEU A 431 -12.83 -3.53 19.32
C LEU A 431 -12.13 -2.90 18.13
N GLN A 432 -11.04 -3.51 17.69
CA GLN A 432 -10.51 -3.32 16.36
C GLN A 432 -11.11 -4.35 15.41
N VAL A 433 -11.58 -3.91 14.26
CA VAL A 433 -12.22 -4.77 13.25
C VAL A 433 -11.51 -4.64 11.91
N ILE A 434 -11.30 -5.79 11.27
CA ILE A 434 -10.89 -5.96 9.88
C ILE A 434 -11.98 -6.80 9.22
N ALA A 435 -12.66 -6.20 8.24
CA ALA A 435 -13.73 -6.84 7.49
C ALA A 435 -13.18 -7.77 6.39
N GLY A 436 -14.06 -8.60 5.83
CA GLY A 436 -13.80 -9.31 4.58
C GLY A 436 -13.78 -8.33 3.42
N CYS A 437 -14.89 -7.60 3.25
CA CYS A 437 -14.94 -6.35 2.47
C CYS A 437 -15.66 -5.23 3.23
N PHE A 438 -16.82 -5.55 3.80
CA PHE A 438 -17.66 -4.62 4.54
C PHE A 438 -18.31 -5.33 5.72
N SER A 439 -18.13 -4.83 6.94
CA SER A 439 -18.75 -5.39 8.15
C SER A 439 -19.57 -4.34 8.87
N LYS A 440 -20.79 -4.67 9.28
CA LYS A 440 -21.55 -3.94 10.32
C LYS A 440 -21.33 -4.60 11.67
N ILE A 441 -21.28 -3.79 12.72
CA ILE A 441 -20.93 -4.22 14.08
C ILE A 441 -22.10 -3.94 15.01
N TYR A 442 -22.56 -4.98 15.70
CA TYR A 442 -23.63 -4.89 16.68
C TYR A 442 -23.17 -5.45 18.02
N ILE A 443 -23.57 -4.78 19.10
CA ILE A 443 -23.41 -5.26 20.47
C ILE A 443 -24.78 -5.22 21.13
N ASN A 444 -25.32 -6.36 21.57
CA ASN A 444 -26.67 -6.46 22.12
C ASN A 444 -27.73 -5.82 21.21
N ASP A 445 -27.69 -6.16 19.93
CA ASP A 445 -28.53 -5.63 18.83
C ASP A 445 -28.41 -4.11 18.55
N LYS A 446 -27.59 -3.38 19.30
CA LYS A 446 -27.27 -1.98 19.02
C LYS A 446 -26.24 -1.87 17.91
N ASP A 447 -26.60 -1.19 16.82
CA ASP A 447 -25.69 -0.85 15.72
C ASP A 447 -24.62 0.16 16.21
N LEU A 448 -23.36 -0.20 16.01
CA LEU A 448 -22.19 0.63 16.35
C LEU A 448 -21.44 1.15 15.11
N GLY A 449 -21.97 0.91 13.91
CA GLY A 449 -21.43 1.37 12.64
C GLY A 449 -20.81 0.24 11.81
N HIS A 450 -19.94 0.63 10.88
CA HIS A 450 -19.40 -0.27 9.87
C HIS A 450 -17.91 -0.06 9.61
N VAL A 451 -17.26 -1.10 9.08
CA VAL A 451 -15.84 -1.11 8.68
C VAL A 451 -15.72 -1.60 7.25
N ILE A 452 -14.91 -0.89 6.45
CA ILE A 452 -14.57 -1.26 5.08
C ILE A 452 -13.11 -1.70 5.04
N THR A 453 -12.86 -2.94 4.63
CA THR A 453 -11.49 -3.43 4.39
C THR A 453 -11.36 -3.81 2.94
N ARG A 454 -10.46 -3.17 2.20
CA ARG A 454 -10.35 -3.37 0.77
C ARG A 454 -8.90 -3.25 0.28
N ARG A 455 -8.59 -4.08 -0.72
CA ARG A 455 -7.40 -3.88 -1.56
C ARG A 455 -7.62 -2.64 -2.42
N THR A 456 -6.89 -1.58 -2.11
CA THR A 456 -6.90 -0.31 -2.83
C THR A 456 -5.53 0.35 -2.70
N LEU A 457 -5.13 1.09 -3.72
CA LEU A 457 -3.92 1.92 -3.71
C LEU A 457 -4.20 3.33 -3.16
N ASN A 458 -5.49 3.70 -3.05
CA ASN A 458 -5.93 5.00 -2.53
C ASN A 458 -5.70 5.09 -1.01
N TYR A 459 -4.99 6.14 -0.56
CA TYR A 459 -4.60 6.28 0.84
C TYR A 459 -5.78 6.35 1.82
N VAL A 460 -6.87 7.03 1.48
CA VAL A 460 -8.10 7.13 2.30
C VAL A 460 -8.71 5.76 2.49
N GLY A 461 -8.77 4.98 1.40
CA GLY A 461 -9.23 3.60 1.46
C GLY A 461 -8.33 2.74 2.35
N ILE A 462 -7.01 2.90 2.29
CA ILE A 462 -6.10 2.11 3.11
C ILE A 462 -6.19 2.50 4.60
N GLU A 463 -6.41 3.77 4.94
CA GLU A 463 -6.62 4.22 6.32
C GLU A 463 -7.87 3.62 6.96
N LYS A 464 -8.92 3.36 6.18
CA LYS A 464 -10.17 2.79 6.67
C LYS A 464 -10.14 1.27 6.85
N ASN A 465 -9.07 0.59 6.43
CA ASN A 465 -8.98 -0.87 6.43
C ASN A 465 -9.02 -1.53 7.81
N ILE A 466 -8.61 -0.81 8.84
CA ILE A 466 -8.59 -1.26 10.23
C ILE A 466 -9.18 -0.13 11.07
N GLN A 467 -10.29 -0.38 11.75
CA GLN A 467 -10.96 0.64 12.55
C GLN A 467 -11.16 0.17 13.98
N ILE A 468 -11.02 1.11 14.91
CA ILE A 468 -11.30 0.92 16.33
C ILE A 468 -12.70 1.46 16.62
N ILE A 469 -13.49 0.69 17.36
CA ILE A 469 -14.84 1.00 17.79
C ILE A 469 -14.87 0.96 19.31
N ASN A 470 -15.35 2.03 19.93
CA ASN A 470 -15.61 2.06 21.36
C ASN A 470 -16.94 1.37 21.65
N ILE A 471 -16.90 0.26 22.37
CA ILE A 471 -18.09 -0.57 22.66
C ILE A 471 -18.61 -0.38 24.09
N LYS A 472 -17.96 0.44 24.93
CA LYS A 472 -18.29 0.60 26.35
C LYS A 472 -19.76 0.87 26.59
N LYS A 473 -20.34 1.83 25.84
CA LYS A 473 -21.75 2.26 25.99
C LYS A 473 -22.78 1.24 25.52
N ALA A 474 -22.36 0.13 24.93
CA ALA A 474 -23.24 -0.93 24.46
C ALA A 474 -23.17 -2.19 25.32
N LEU A 475 -22.22 -2.25 26.26
CA LEU A 475 -22.04 -3.35 27.18
C LEU A 475 -22.87 -3.15 28.45
N HIS A 476 -23.31 -4.25 29.04
CA HIS A 476 -23.98 -4.30 30.34
C HIS A 476 -23.41 -5.43 31.22
N LYS A 477 -23.72 -5.42 32.52
CA LYS A 477 -23.33 -6.52 33.42
C LYS A 477 -24.12 -7.79 33.05
N GLY A 478 -23.44 -8.94 33.03
CA GLY A 478 -23.99 -10.21 32.58
C GLY A 478 -23.52 -10.60 31.18
N GLU A 479 -24.37 -11.33 30.46
CA GLU A 479 -24.07 -11.82 29.12
C GLU A 479 -24.22 -10.72 28.07
N ASN A 480 -23.23 -10.58 27.19
CA ASN A 480 -23.28 -9.64 26.07
C ASN A 480 -23.00 -10.37 24.76
N LEU A 481 -23.80 -10.05 23.75
CA LEU A 481 -23.69 -10.61 22.42
C LEU A 481 -22.96 -9.64 21.48
N ILE A 482 -21.83 -10.08 20.96
CA ILE A 482 -21.13 -9.43 19.86
C ILE A 482 -21.60 -10.08 18.56
N ASN A 483 -22.14 -9.30 17.62
CA ASN A 483 -22.57 -9.77 16.31
C ASN A 483 -21.95 -8.92 15.19
N ILE A 484 -21.48 -9.59 14.13
CA ILE A 484 -20.80 -8.98 13.00
C ILE A 484 -21.45 -9.47 11.72
N GLU A 485 -22.02 -8.56 10.96
CA GLU A 485 -22.61 -8.84 9.65
C GLU A 485 -21.60 -8.43 8.58
N ASN A 486 -20.97 -9.39 7.93
CA ASN A 486 -19.93 -9.17 6.93
C ASN A 486 -20.42 -9.53 5.53
N THR A 487 -20.24 -8.63 4.58
CA THR A 487 -20.52 -8.84 3.16
C THR A 487 -19.21 -8.78 2.36
N ASP A 488 -18.94 -9.82 1.57
CA ASP A 488 -17.75 -9.91 0.72
C ASP A 488 -18.09 -9.65 -0.75
N TYR A 489 -17.81 -8.43 -1.20
CA TYR A 489 -18.07 -7.98 -2.56
C TYR A 489 -17.12 -8.58 -3.60
N ILE A 490 -16.04 -9.23 -3.18
CA ILE A 490 -15.09 -9.86 -4.11
C ILE A 490 -15.58 -11.25 -4.52
N GLY A 491 -16.46 -11.86 -3.71
CA GLY A 491 -16.87 -13.25 -3.79
C GLY A 491 -15.92 -14.17 -3.01
N GLY A 492 -16.45 -15.28 -2.51
CA GLY A 492 -15.67 -16.26 -1.76
C GLY A 492 -15.95 -16.28 -0.28
N VAL A 493 -14.92 -16.38 0.57
CA VAL A 493 -15.08 -16.64 2.01
C VAL A 493 -15.01 -15.41 2.91
N GLY A 494 -14.51 -14.28 2.40
CA GLY A 494 -14.51 -13.00 3.12
C GLY A 494 -14.05 -13.06 4.56
N PRO A 495 -12.80 -13.48 4.84
CA PRO A 495 -12.36 -13.72 6.21
C PRO A 495 -12.33 -12.41 7.02
N ILE A 496 -12.75 -12.47 8.28
CA ILE A 496 -12.72 -11.34 9.21
C ILE A 496 -11.66 -11.54 10.30
N ASN A 497 -11.20 -10.43 10.89
CA ASN A 497 -10.35 -10.43 12.08
C ASN A 497 -10.84 -9.37 13.07
N ILE A 498 -11.01 -9.76 14.32
CA ILE A 498 -11.39 -8.83 15.39
C ILE A 498 -10.48 -9.06 16.58
N PHE A 499 -10.00 -7.98 17.16
CA PHE A 499 -9.27 -7.99 18.41
C PHE A 499 -9.69 -6.80 19.27
N GLY A 500 -9.90 -7.01 20.55
CA GLY A 500 -10.35 -5.98 21.46
C GLY A 500 -9.99 -6.28 22.89
N THR A 501 -10.01 -5.25 23.71
CA THR A 501 -9.81 -5.35 25.16
C THR A 501 -10.96 -4.66 25.87
N ILE A 502 -11.38 -5.28 26.97
CA ILE A 502 -12.32 -4.69 27.93
C ILE A 502 -11.56 -4.65 29.25
N LYS A 503 -11.27 -3.44 29.74
CA LYS A 503 -10.65 -3.20 31.04
C LYS A 503 -11.74 -2.84 32.04
N PHE A 504 -11.68 -3.42 33.22
CA PHE A 504 -12.61 -3.16 34.31
C PHE A 504 -12.01 -2.21 35.34
N LYS A 505 -12.86 -1.57 36.15
CA LYS A 505 -12.41 -0.69 37.23
C LYS A 505 -11.55 -1.39 38.27
N SER A 506 -11.69 -2.71 38.44
CA SER A 506 -10.82 -3.49 39.33
C SER A 506 -9.39 -3.67 38.81
N GLY A 507 -9.06 -3.18 37.61
CA GLY A 507 -7.79 -3.43 36.92
C GLY A 507 -7.70 -4.77 36.17
N LYS A 508 -8.74 -5.62 36.25
CA LYS A 508 -8.84 -6.83 35.43
C LYS A 508 -9.10 -6.46 33.96
N SER A 509 -8.77 -7.36 33.04
CA SER A 509 -9.14 -7.19 31.63
C SER A 509 -9.46 -8.51 30.94
N ILE A 510 -10.35 -8.46 29.97
CA ILE A 510 -10.64 -9.57 29.04
C ILE A 510 -10.26 -9.18 27.62
N GLN A 511 -9.84 -10.18 26.85
CA GLN A 511 -9.55 -10.03 25.43
C GLN A 511 -10.68 -10.63 24.60
N VAL A 512 -11.21 -9.84 23.67
CA VAL A 512 -12.09 -10.32 22.60
C VAL A 512 -11.20 -10.58 21.39
N LYS A 513 -11.19 -11.80 20.86
CA LYS A 513 -10.41 -12.15 19.66
C LYS A 513 -11.19 -13.10 18.78
N THR A 514 -11.07 -12.95 17.46
CA THR A 514 -11.56 -13.97 16.52
C THR A 514 -10.73 -15.23 16.64
N ASP A 515 -11.41 -16.36 16.83
CA ASP A 515 -10.85 -17.70 16.85
C ASP A 515 -11.98 -18.71 16.58
N LYS A 516 -11.69 -20.01 16.70
CA LYS A 516 -12.66 -21.09 16.43
C LYS A 516 -13.82 -21.17 17.43
N THR A 517 -13.83 -20.35 18.48
CA THR A 517 -14.94 -20.30 19.45
C THR A 517 -16.09 -19.41 19.00
N TRP A 518 -15.92 -18.67 17.91
CA TRP A 518 -16.99 -17.91 17.27
C TRP A 518 -17.94 -18.85 16.52
N LEU A 519 -19.19 -18.42 16.40
CA LEU A 519 -20.18 -19.06 15.54
C LEU A 519 -20.45 -18.19 14.33
N GLY A 520 -20.79 -18.80 13.20
CA GLY A 520 -21.13 -18.09 11.98
C GLY A 520 -22.40 -18.62 11.32
N SER A 521 -23.09 -17.78 10.56
CA SER A 521 -24.25 -18.14 9.74
C SER A 521 -24.18 -17.49 8.35
N LYS A 522 -24.76 -18.13 7.34
CA LYS A 522 -24.94 -17.56 5.99
C LYS A 522 -26.41 -17.11 5.86
N GLY A 523 -26.66 -15.86 5.49
CA GLY A 523 -28.03 -15.36 5.34
C GLY A 523 -28.77 -15.22 6.67
N ASP A 524 -30.02 -15.69 6.74
CA ASP A 524 -30.89 -15.58 7.92
C ASP A 524 -30.27 -16.28 9.14
N LYS A 525 -30.28 -15.59 10.28
CA LYS A 525 -29.59 -15.94 11.54
C LYS A 525 -30.12 -17.21 12.24
N ASN A 526 -30.77 -18.12 11.51
CA ASN A 526 -31.48 -19.28 12.03
C ASN A 526 -30.56 -20.50 12.20
N GLU A 527 -29.51 -20.63 11.39
CA GLU A 527 -28.54 -21.74 11.50
C GLU A 527 -27.13 -21.25 11.83
N TRP A 528 -26.65 -21.58 13.03
CA TRP A 528 -25.31 -21.21 13.50
C TRP A 528 -24.34 -22.39 13.44
N ASN A 529 -23.24 -22.18 12.73
CA ASN A 529 -22.21 -23.17 12.45
C ASN A 529 -20.87 -22.79 13.11
N LYS A 530 -20.02 -23.79 13.36
CA LYS A 530 -18.64 -23.53 13.79
C LYS A 530 -17.85 -22.85 12.68
N VAL A 531 -17.16 -21.75 13.01
CA VAL A 531 -16.29 -21.07 12.05
C VAL A 531 -15.00 -21.85 11.82
N LYS A 532 -14.40 -21.63 10.66
CA LYS A 532 -13.05 -22.08 10.34
C LYS A 532 -12.07 -20.94 10.50
N SER A 533 -10.78 -21.28 10.52
CA SER A 533 -9.71 -20.32 10.70
C SER A 533 -8.54 -20.63 9.77
N PHE A 534 -7.97 -19.59 9.16
CA PHE A 534 -6.68 -19.63 8.48
C PHE A 534 -5.50 -19.45 9.44
N GLY A 535 -5.77 -19.24 10.73
CA GLY A 535 -4.81 -18.88 11.76
C GLY A 535 -4.61 -17.37 11.85
N LYS A 536 -3.64 -16.95 12.67
CA LYS A 536 -3.22 -15.55 12.75
C LYS A 536 -2.76 -15.05 11.37
N PRO A 537 -3.07 -13.79 10.98
CA PRO A 537 -2.62 -13.23 9.71
C PRO A 537 -1.14 -13.53 9.45
N PRO A 538 -0.78 -14.03 8.25
CA PRO A 538 0.59 -14.39 7.91
C PRO A 538 1.49 -13.16 8.03
N LYS A 539 2.62 -13.33 8.69
CA LYS A 539 3.56 -12.22 8.98
C LYS A 539 4.20 -11.57 7.74
N ALA A 540 3.99 -12.13 6.54
CA ALA A 540 4.30 -11.49 5.26
C ALA A 540 3.47 -10.22 5.01
N THR A 541 2.33 -10.06 5.72
CA THR A 541 1.56 -8.81 5.79
C THR A 541 1.99 -7.94 6.98
N GLY A 542 3.24 -8.05 7.45
CA GLY A 542 3.79 -7.29 8.58
C GLY A 542 3.43 -7.86 9.97
N GLY A 543 2.45 -8.76 10.05
CA GLY A 543 1.78 -9.08 11.31
C GLY A 543 0.81 -7.96 11.73
N LEU A 544 0.01 -8.19 12.76
CA LEU A 544 -0.86 -7.16 13.34
C LEU A 544 -0.36 -6.89 14.75
N ASN A 545 0.38 -5.79 14.94
CA ASN A 545 0.89 -5.45 16.27
C ASN A 545 -0.25 -5.05 17.23
N TYR A 546 -0.06 -5.21 18.54
CA TYR A 546 -1.08 -4.76 19.50
C TYR A 546 -1.45 -3.29 19.27
N PRO A 547 -2.74 -2.94 19.14
CA PRO A 547 -3.18 -1.56 18.96
C PRO A 547 -2.97 -0.76 20.25
N ASP A 548 -2.96 0.57 20.11
CA ASP A 548 -3.05 1.49 21.24
C ASP A 548 -4.46 2.09 21.25
N PHE A 549 -5.36 1.45 22.00
CA PHE A 549 -6.75 1.82 22.04
C PHE A 549 -7.00 3.17 22.73
N GLU A 550 -6.17 3.55 23.69
CA GLU A 550 -6.32 4.81 24.44
C GLU A 550 -6.06 6.01 23.54
N ASN A 551 -5.10 5.89 22.63
CA ASN A 551 -4.77 6.91 21.64
C ASN A 551 -5.48 6.70 20.29
N ASN A 552 -6.41 5.76 20.21
CA ASN A 552 -7.14 5.40 18.97
C ASN A 552 -6.21 5.06 17.78
N ILE A 553 -5.11 4.35 18.04
CA ILE A 553 -4.15 3.91 17.03
C ILE A 553 -4.36 2.42 16.74
N PRO A 554 -4.83 2.06 15.53
CA PRO A 554 -5.01 0.67 15.16
C PRO A 554 -3.67 -0.06 15.03
N SER A 555 -3.73 -1.38 15.00
CA SER A 555 -2.60 -2.28 14.76
C SER A 555 -1.75 -1.80 13.60
N ASN A 556 -0.43 -1.72 13.82
CA ASN A 556 0.51 -1.60 12.72
C ASN A 556 0.38 -2.82 11.80
N ALA A 557 0.04 -2.58 10.54
CA ALA A 557 -0.12 -3.59 9.49
C ALA A 557 0.60 -3.16 8.21
N ASP A 558 0.99 -4.12 7.38
CA ASP A 558 1.52 -3.87 6.05
C ASP A 558 0.44 -3.36 5.08
N ASP A 559 0.82 -2.51 4.14
CA ASP A 559 -0.11 -1.97 3.14
C ASP A 559 -0.70 -3.05 2.20
N SER A 560 -0.03 -4.22 2.13
CA SER A 560 -0.51 -5.40 1.41
C SER A 560 -1.46 -6.29 2.23
N MET A 561 -1.75 -6.00 3.50
CA MET A 561 -2.66 -6.84 4.32
C MET A 561 -3.99 -7.17 3.61
N PRO A 562 -4.70 -6.19 3.00
CA PRO A 562 -5.95 -6.49 2.29
C PRO A 562 -5.77 -7.36 1.04
N PHE A 563 -4.56 -7.41 0.46
CA PHE A 563 -4.25 -8.28 -0.67
C PHE A 563 -4.43 -9.75 -0.29
N LEU A 564 -4.03 -10.12 0.93
CA LEU A 564 -4.21 -11.48 1.41
C LEU A 564 -5.70 -11.83 1.54
N ASN A 565 -6.51 -10.97 2.16
CA ASN A 565 -7.95 -11.20 2.28
C ASN A 565 -8.60 -11.37 0.90
N THR A 566 -8.21 -10.52 -0.05
CA THR A 566 -8.66 -10.60 -1.45
C THR A 566 -8.23 -11.90 -2.12
N LEU A 567 -6.97 -12.30 -1.97
CA LEU A 567 -6.40 -13.50 -2.60
C LEU A 567 -7.07 -14.76 -2.04
N ILE A 568 -7.20 -14.86 -0.72
CA ILE A 568 -7.83 -16.00 -0.04
C ILE A 568 -9.27 -16.16 -0.51
N SER A 569 -10.01 -15.05 -0.65
CA SER A 569 -11.41 -15.08 -1.06
C SER A 569 -11.58 -15.57 -2.50
N ARG A 570 -10.60 -15.31 -3.39
CA ARG A 570 -10.64 -15.78 -4.79
C ARG A 570 -10.16 -17.23 -5.01
N LEU A 571 -9.73 -17.94 -3.97
CA LEU A 571 -9.24 -19.31 -4.11
C LEU A 571 -10.36 -20.34 -3.94
N SER A 572 -10.36 -21.39 -4.76
CA SER A 572 -11.31 -22.49 -4.59
C SER A 572 -11.02 -23.29 -3.32
N LYS A 573 -12.06 -23.91 -2.76
CA LYS A 573 -11.99 -24.71 -1.53
C LYS A 573 -10.89 -25.78 -1.58
N LYS A 574 -10.62 -26.35 -2.76
CA LYS A 574 -9.55 -27.35 -3.00
C LYS A 574 -8.15 -26.78 -2.71
N TYR A 575 -7.94 -25.48 -2.88
CA TYR A 575 -6.66 -24.81 -2.58
C TYR A 575 -6.56 -24.27 -1.14
N PHE A 576 -7.60 -24.34 -0.33
CA PHE A 576 -7.54 -23.84 1.06
C PHE A 576 -6.54 -24.62 1.91
N TRP A 577 -6.37 -25.92 1.65
CA TRP A 577 -5.30 -26.69 2.29
C TRP A 577 -3.92 -26.13 1.91
N PHE A 578 -3.72 -25.75 0.65
CA PHE A 578 -2.48 -25.11 0.19
C PHE A 578 -2.28 -23.71 0.79
N VAL A 579 -3.33 -22.90 0.95
CA VAL A 579 -3.27 -21.62 1.68
C VAL A 579 -2.90 -21.84 3.13
N LYS A 580 -3.57 -22.77 3.82
CA LYS A 580 -3.25 -23.13 5.20
C LYS A 580 -1.83 -23.65 5.32
N LEU A 581 -1.36 -24.42 4.33
CA LEU A 581 0.03 -24.85 4.23
C LEU A 581 0.94 -23.63 4.08
N ILE A 582 0.70 -22.73 3.14
CA ILE A 582 1.49 -21.49 2.93
C ILE A 582 1.53 -20.63 4.20
N VAL A 583 0.39 -20.37 4.85
CA VAL A 583 0.34 -19.59 6.09
C VAL A 583 1.12 -20.29 7.20
N ARG A 584 0.96 -21.62 7.33
CA ARG A 584 1.78 -22.44 8.24
C ARG A 584 3.24 -22.42 7.86
N LEU A 585 3.60 -22.41 6.58
CA LEU A 585 4.97 -22.34 6.09
C LEU A 585 5.56 -20.97 6.42
N PHE A 586 4.87 -19.85 6.18
CA PHE A 586 5.35 -18.53 6.61
C PHE A 586 5.57 -18.44 8.12
N ASN A 587 4.67 -19.05 8.90
CA ASN A 587 4.79 -19.12 10.35
C ASN A 587 5.90 -20.09 10.82
N ARG A 588 6.11 -21.23 10.14
CA ARG A 588 7.09 -22.28 10.48
C ARG A 588 8.48 -22.00 9.92
N TYR A 589 8.58 -21.29 8.79
CA TYR A 589 9.83 -21.05 8.08
C TYR A 589 10.49 -19.74 8.41
N ASP A 590 9.82 -18.82 9.10
CA ASP A 590 10.38 -17.51 9.42
C ASP A 590 10.98 -16.81 8.19
N ASN A 591 10.38 -17.06 7.02
CA ASN A 591 10.79 -16.44 5.77
C ASN A 591 10.27 -15.00 5.80
N LEU A 592 11.23 -14.09 5.95
CA LEU A 592 11.03 -12.65 5.95
C LEU A 592 10.91 -12.07 4.54
N GLU A 593 11.41 -12.79 3.51
CA GLU A 593 11.77 -12.27 2.19
C GLU A 593 11.19 -13.10 1.05
#